data_AF-A0AAV3W9Q2-F1
#
_entry.id   AF-A0AAV3W9Q2-F1
#
_cell.length_a   1.000
_cell.length_b   1.000
_cell.length_c   1.000
_cell.angle_alpha   90.00
_cell.angle_beta   90.00
_cell.angle_gamma   90.00
#
_symmetry.space_group_name_H-M   'P 1'
#
loop_
_entity.id
_entity.type
_entity.pdbx_description
1 polymer ?
#
loop_
_entity_poly.entity_id
_entity_poly.type
_entity_poly.pdbx_seq_one_letter_code
_entity_poly.pdbx_strand_id
1 'polypeptide(L)'
;MNKHSFSQKCHNLIERLNRLDFVDPFSAEYYKEMKAIEFEMSILDKAERTPNTAITKPTFLEVPANISDEDLTFTLHSLTERYAANAKSADDFETMIYSNINNYDFKAMKIKVKAQVDFLDLYFEIGKASTRHDIKKYLTEKTGVTHYISEHGNGFIIRLHDINSMHQLQRRIQFLDHFNCHTDSFQVVEMELAVDFYQFKHRALATALFKSIRLPSSTNNFRVFKSKLGEFTAIPNNPLAMISKLNQDYNIGINHKNSDEYWHLYIKTTDHNKQSLPQVDWRIRAEKNIKLNVLTQMDNRLLNMRQVLNEGFKGLSFTQLKETAPLDMKAKYKDSVNPFGQEQEIYYDKSRHKRTLPEHIEKNTALNQLISNAVQNLLRNFTISQK
;
A
#
# COMPACT_ATOMS: atom_id res chain seq x y z
N MET A 1 47.46 5.81 14.65
CA MET A 1 47.82 4.37 14.74
C MET A 1 48.26 3.91 13.36
N ASN A 2 49.39 3.19 13.26
CA ASN A 2 49.88 2.71 11.97
C ASN A 2 48.94 1.59 11.45
N LYS A 3 48.57 1.56 10.15
CA LYS A 3 47.60 0.59 9.57
C LYS A 3 47.94 -0.86 9.91
N HIS A 4 49.23 -1.18 9.95
CA HIS A 4 49.74 -2.50 10.31
C HIS A 4 49.43 -2.91 11.75
N SER A 5 49.38 -1.94 12.69
CA SER A 5 49.05 -2.15 14.10
C SER A 5 47.53 -2.29 14.34
N PHE A 6 46.69 -1.70 13.48
CA PHE A 6 45.24 -1.85 13.57
C PHE A 6 44.79 -3.22 13.05
N SER A 7 45.33 -3.64 11.90
CA SER A 7 45.10 -4.98 11.32
C SER A 7 45.46 -6.10 12.31
N GLN A 8 46.60 -5.96 13.02
CA GLN A 8 47.02 -6.94 14.02
C GLN A 8 46.05 -7.05 15.21
N LYS A 9 45.45 -5.92 15.66
CA LYS A 9 44.47 -5.93 16.75
C LYS A 9 43.15 -6.59 16.35
N CYS A 10 42.68 -6.36 15.12
CA CYS A 10 41.50 -7.04 14.59
C CYS A 10 41.74 -8.54 14.43
N HIS A 11 42.92 -8.95 13.95
CA HIS A 11 43.29 -10.35 13.83
C HIS A 11 43.30 -11.05 15.20
N ASN A 12 43.85 -10.41 16.23
CA ASN A 12 43.85 -10.93 17.60
C ASN A 12 42.43 -11.05 18.20
N LEU A 13 41.49 -10.15 17.85
CA LEU A 13 40.08 -10.27 18.29
C LEU A 13 39.37 -11.45 17.62
N ILE A 14 39.62 -11.67 16.33
CA ILE A 14 39.07 -12.81 15.58
C ILE A 14 39.59 -14.13 16.15
N GLU A 15 40.89 -14.22 16.46
CA GLU A 15 41.42 -15.42 17.12
C GLU A 15 40.80 -15.66 18.50
N ARG A 16 40.52 -14.60 19.27
CA ARG A 16 39.88 -14.74 20.59
C ARG A 16 38.42 -15.17 20.48
N LEU A 17 37.68 -14.67 19.48
CA LEU A 17 36.34 -15.14 19.16
C LEU A 17 36.33 -16.62 18.76
N ASN A 18 37.25 -17.03 17.88
CA ASN A 18 37.37 -18.43 17.45
C ASN A 18 37.74 -19.38 18.61
N ARG A 19 38.45 -18.88 19.64
CA ARG A 19 38.73 -19.67 20.85
C ARG A 19 37.51 -19.85 21.75
N LEU A 20 36.54 -18.93 21.70
CA LEU A 20 35.30 -19.04 22.47
C LEU A 20 34.35 -20.12 21.95
N ASP A 21 34.50 -20.56 20.70
CA ASP A 21 33.74 -21.69 20.15
C ASP A 21 34.04 -23.01 20.89
N PHE A 22 35.13 -23.06 21.65
CA PHE A 22 35.56 -24.23 22.44
C PHE A 22 35.35 -24.05 23.95
N VAL A 23 34.73 -22.94 24.38
CA VAL A 23 34.43 -22.63 25.79
C VAL A 23 32.93 -22.79 26.03
N ASP A 24 32.54 -23.36 27.17
CA ASP A 24 31.13 -23.50 27.54
C ASP A 24 30.43 -22.12 27.53
N PRO A 25 29.40 -21.91 26.69
CA PRO A 25 28.72 -20.62 26.54
C PRO A 25 27.95 -20.18 27.79
N PHE A 26 27.78 -21.05 28.78
CA PHE A 26 27.15 -20.73 30.07
C PHE A 26 28.18 -20.49 31.20
N SER A 27 29.47 -20.61 30.91
CA SER A 27 30.52 -20.35 31.89
C SER A 27 30.70 -18.85 32.18
N ALA A 28 31.05 -18.52 33.43
CA ALA A 28 31.35 -17.14 33.82
C ALA A 28 32.55 -16.56 33.02
N GLU A 29 33.45 -17.43 32.56
CA GLU A 29 34.62 -17.08 31.77
C GLU A 29 34.23 -16.68 30.34
N TYR A 30 33.29 -17.40 29.71
CA TYR A 30 32.72 -17.03 28.40
C TYR A 30 32.11 -15.63 28.43
N TYR A 31 31.25 -15.35 29.42
CA TYR A 31 30.60 -14.04 29.54
C TYR A 31 31.59 -12.90 29.83
N LYS A 32 32.63 -13.16 30.62
CA LYS A 32 33.66 -12.17 30.92
C LYS A 32 34.50 -11.83 29.68
N GLU A 33 34.87 -12.85 28.91
CA GLU A 33 35.66 -12.67 27.69
C GLU A 33 34.84 -12.02 26.57
N MET A 34 33.56 -12.39 26.40
CA MET A 34 32.65 -11.73 25.46
C MET A 34 32.51 -10.23 25.75
N LYS A 35 32.34 -9.84 27.02
CA LYS A 35 32.27 -8.41 27.39
C LYS A 35 33.59 -7.68 27.14
N ALA A 36 34.73 -8.33 27.33
CA ALA A 36 36.04 -7.74 27.06
C ALA A 36 36.25 -7.52 25.55
N ILE A 37 35.82 -8.47 24.72
CA ILE A 37 35.84 -8.38 23.25
C ILE A 37 34.91 -7.25 22.78
N GLU A 38 33.68 -7.18 23.29
CA GLU A 38 32.72 -6.11 22.97
C GLU A 38 33.28 -4.72 23.34
N PHE A 39 33.93 -4.62 24.50
CA PHE A 39 34.54 -3.37 24.94
C PHE A 39 35.70 -2.94 24.02
N GLU A 40 36.59 -3.86 23.65
CA GLU A 40 37.68 -3.57 22.70
C GLU A 40 37.17 -3.26 21.29
N MET A 41 36.13 -3.94 20.82
CA MET A 41 35.44 -3.60 19.57
C MET A 41 34.87 -2.18 19.63
N SER A 42 34.26 -1.78 20.75
CA SER A 42 33.73 -0.42 20.92
C SER A 42 34.80 0.66 20.89
N ILE A 43 36.03 0.35 21.33
CA ILE A 43 37.19 1.25 21.27
C ILE A 43 37.70 1.35 19.82
N LEU A 44 37.73 0.25 19.08
CA LEU A 44 38.12 0.24 17.67
C LEU A 44 37.09 1.00 16.80
N ASP A 45 35.80 0.83 17.05
CA ASP A 45 34.70 1.57 16.41
C ASP A 45 34.79 3.08 16.70
N LYS A 46 35.16 3.46 17.93
CA LYS A 46 35.38 4.87 18.28
C LYS A 46 36.64 5.44 17.65
N ALA A 47 37.69 4.64 17.46
CA ALA A 47 38.91 5.03 16.75
C ALA A 47 38.64 5.25 15.24
N GLU A 48 37.70 4.53 14.62
CA GLU A 48 37.19 4.82 13.28
C GLU A 48 36.37 6.11 13.18
N ARG A 49 35.75 6.54 14.30
CA ARG A 49 34.86 7.73 14.37
C ARG A 49 35.56 9.03 14.79
N THR A 50 36.85 9.03 15.10
CA THR A 50 37.66 10.26 15.10
C THR A 50 37.51 10.93 13.73
N PRO A 51 37.36 12.27 13.59
CA PRO A 51 37.16 12.90 12.30
C PRO A 51 38.45 12.74 11.48
N ASN A 52 38.54 11.63 10.77
CA ASN A 52 39.57 11.38 9.80
C ASN A 52 39.38 12.44 8.73
N THR A 53 40.31 13.39 8.73
CA THR A 53 40.87 14.02 7.54
C THR A 53 40.49 13.21 6.33
N ALA A 54 39.76 13.84 5.40
CA ALA A 54 39.27 13.28 4.16
C ALA A 54 40.19 12.16 3.64
N ILE A 55 39.87 10.91 3.99
CA ILE A 55 40.34 9.77 3.22
C ILE A 55 39.44 9.84 2.02
N THR A 56 39.90 10.57 1.00
CA THR A 56 39.53 10.30 -0.37
C THR A 56 39.67 8.80 -0.56
N LYS A 57 38.54 8.08 -0.48
CA LYS A 57 38.46 6.73 -1.05
C LYS A 57 39.03 6.89 -2.46
N PRO A 58 40.07 6.14 -2.84
CA PRO A 58 40.69 6.35 -4.13
C PRO A 58 39.59 6.23 -5.19
N THR A 59 39.37 7.33 -5.90
CA THR A 59 38.41 7.46 -7.00
C THR A 59 38.86 6.65 -8.23
N PHE A 60 40.00 5.98 -8.12
CA PHE A 60 40.70 5.28 -9.19
C PHE A 60 41.03 3.86 -8.74
N LEU A 61 40.84 2.92 -9.65
CA LEU A 61 41.31 1.56 -9.49
C LEU A 61 42.80 1.54 -9.82
N GLU A 62 43.66 1.33 -8.82
CA GLU A 62 45.07 1.10 -9.06
C GLU A 62 45.28 -0.36 -9.48
N VAL A 63 45.52 -0.56 -10.78
CA VAL A 63 45.88 -1.85 -11.34
C VAL A 63 47.39 -1.83 -11.62
N PRO A 64 48.20 -2.68 -10.97
CA PRO A 64 49.62 -2.78 -11.26
C PRO A 64 49.85 -3.18 -12.72
N ALA A 65 50.87 -2.62 -13.37
CA ALA A 65 51.19 -2.91 -14.77
C ALA A 65 51.54 -4.41 -15.02
N ASN A 66 51.86 -5.16 -13.97
CA ASN A 66 52.25 -6.58 -14.02
C ASN A 66 51.20 -7.50 -13.35
N ILE A 67 49.94 -7.08 -13.23
CA ILE A 67 48.88 -7.93 -12.68
C ILE A 67 48.67 -9.16 -13.59
N SER A 68 48.45 -10.35 -13.00
CA SER A 68 48.07 -11.52 -13.78
C SER A 68 46.63 -11.40 -14.28
N ASP A 69 46.28 -12.09 -15.37
CA ASP A 69 44.90 -12.11 -15.88
C ASP A 69 43.91 -12.67 -14.84
N GLU A 70 44.35 -13.63 -14.02
CA GLU A 70 43.57 -14.20 -12.92
C GLU A 70 43.31 -13.17 -11.82
N ASP A 71 44.34 -12.45 -11.38
CA ASP A 71 44.22 -11.39 -10.35
C ASP A 71 43.39 -10.21 -10.83
N LEU A 72 43.49 -9.85 -12.12
CA LEU A 72 42.66 -8.81 -12.73
C LEU A 72 41.19 -9.23 -12.77
N THR A 73 40.92 -10.47 -13.18
CA THR A 73 39.56 -11.04 -13.21
C THR A 73 38.96 -11.08 -11.81
N PHE A 74 39.73 -11.54 -10.82
CA PHE A 74 39.32 -11.54 -9.42
C PHE A 74 39.00 -10.12 -8.91
N THR A 75 39.85 -9.15 -9.24
CA THR A 75 39.65 -7.75 -8.86
C THR A 75 38.38 -7.15 -9.48
N LEU A 76 38.13 -7.41 -10.77
CA LEU A 76 36.92 -6.97 -11.48
C LEU A 76 35.65 -7.62 -10.91
N HIS A 77 35.71 -8.91 -10.58
CA HIS A 77 34.61 -9.62 -9.94
C HIS A 77 34.28 -9.00 -8.57
N SER A 78 35.29 -8.80 -7.71
CA SER A 78 35.13 -8.17 -6.40
C SER A 78 34.58 -6.74 -6.48
N LEU A 79 34.97 -5.97 -7.50
CA LEU A 79 34.37 -4.65 -7.75
C LEU A 79 32.89 -4.77 -8.10
N THR A 80 32.56 -5.68 -9.01
CA THR A 80 31.18 -5.92 -9.46
C THR A 80 30.27 -6.28 -8.29
N GLU A 81 30.72 -7.19 -7.43
CA GLU A 81 29.99 -7.57 -6.21
C GLU A 81 29.79 -6.38 -5.26
N ARG A 82 30.83 -5.55 -5.05
CA ARG A 82 30.72 -4.35 -4.21
C ARG A 82 29.74 -3.33 -4.78
N TYR A 83 29.76 -3.08 -6.09
CA TYR A 83 28.81 -2.17 -6.72
C TYR A 83 27.37 -2.71 -6.62
N ALA A 84 27.17 -4.01 -6.83
CA ALA A 84 25.86 -4.65 -6.66
C ALA A 84 25.36 -4.55 -5.21
N ALA A 85 26.23 -4.78 -4.22
CA ALA A 85 25.90 -4.64 -2.80
C ALA A 85 25.54 -3.19 -2.42
N ASN A 86 26.30 -2.21 -2.91
CA ASN A 86 26.01 -0.80 -2.67
C ASN A 86 24.69 -0.37 -3.32
N ALA A 87 24.43 -0.80 -4.56
CA ALA A 87 23.17 -0.53 -5.26
C ALA A 87 21.98 -1.12 -4.51
N LYS A 88 22.08 -2.37 -4.04
CA LYS A 88 21.05 -3.00 -3.21
C LYS A 88 20.84 -2.27 -1.89
N SER A 89 21.91 -1.87 -1.20
CA SER A 89 21.80 -1.10 0.04
C SER A 89 21.12 0.25 -0.17
N ALA A 90 21.33 0.91 -1.31
CA ALA A 90 20.65 2.15 -1.65
C ALA A 90 19.15 1.90 -1.89
N ASP A 91 18.78 0.85 -2.63
CA ASP A 91 17.38 0.46 -2.89
C ASP A 91 16.63 0.08 -1.59
N ASP A 92 17.30 -0.66 -0.69
CA ASP A 92 16.78 -0.99 0.63
C ASP A 92 16.54 0.30 1.45
N PHE A 93 17.47 1.26 1.41
CA PHE A 93 17.32 2.54 2.10
C PHE A 93 16.17 3.39 1.53
N GLU A 94 16.03 3.45 0.21
CA GLU A 94 14.89 4.10 -0.45
C GLU A 94 13.56 3.45 -0.05
N THR A 95 13.50 2.11 -0.01
CA THR A 95 12.31 1.39 0.47
C THR A 95 11.95 1.78 1.90
N MET A 96 12.93 1.89 2.79
CA MET A 96 12.67 2.30 4.17
C MET A 96 12.16 3.75 4.26
N ILE A 97 12.66 4.66 3.41
CA ILE A 97 12.18 6.05 3.33
C ILE A 97 10.74 6.08 2.79
N TYR A 98 10.50 5.47 1.64
CA TYR A 98 9.23 5.56 0.92
C TYR A 98 8.13 4.64 1.49
N SER A 99 8.44 3.76 2.44
CA SER A 99 7.41 3.01 3.18
C SER A 99 6.83 3.78 4.38
N ASN A 100 7.22 5.04 4.56
CA ASN A 100 6.73 5.91 5.63
C ASN A 100 5.99 7.12 5.05
N ILE A 101 4.69 7.23 5.34
CA ILE A 101 3.83 8.31 4.84
C ILE A 101 4.29 9.71 5.26
N ASN A 102 4.98 9.82 6.40
CA ASN A 102 5.49 11.09 6.93
C ASN A 102 6.60 11.69 6.05
N ASN A 103 7.24 10.89 5.19
CA ASN A 103 8.28 11.35 4.27
C ASN A 103 7.71 11.90 2.96
N TYR A 104 6.39 11.91 2.79
CA TYR A 104 5.73 12.35 1.56
C TYR A 104 5.21 13.78 1.67
N ASP A 105 5.73 14.64 0.80
CA ASP A 105 5.01 15.82 0.34
C ASP A 105 4.42 15.50 -1.05
N PHE A 106 3.16 15.06 -1.08
CA PHE A 106 2.48 14.67 -2.32
C PHE A 106 2.47 15.78 -3.37
N LYS A 107 2.39 17.06 -2.94
CA LYS A 107 2.36 18.20 -3.86
C LYS A 107 3.75 18.48 -4.42
N ALA A 108 4.78 18.56 -3.58
CA ALA A 108 6.16 18.79 -4.03
C ALA A 108 6.69 17.62 -4.87
N MET A 109 6.31 16.39 -4.53
CA MET A 109 6.64 15.18 -5.30
C MET A 109 5.84 15.03 -6.60
N LYS A 110 4.86 15.93 -6.86
CA LYS A 110 3.97 15.93 -8.03
C LYS A 110 3.15 14.64 -8.18
N ILE A 111 2.83 13.97 -7.07
CA ILE A 111 1.97 12.78 -7.07
C ILE A 111 0.54 13.24 -7.36
N LYS A 112 -0.07 12.70 -8.42
CA LYS A 112 -1.45 13.05 -8.80
C LYS A 112 -2.43 12.07 -8.18
N VAL A 113 -3.42 12.60 -7.48
CA VAL A 113 -4.49 11.82 -6.85
C VAL A 113 -5.75 11.92 -7.71
N LYS A 114 -6.36 10.78 -8.04
CA LYS A 114 -7.67 10.71 -8.72
C LYS A 114 -8.60 9.80 -7.95
N ALA A 115 -9.88 10.16 -7.85
CA ALA A 115 -10.93 9.30 -7.33
C ALA A 115 -11.75 8.75 -8.50
N GLN A 116 -12.22 7.51 -8.40
CA GLN A 116 -13.08 6.88 -9.40
C GLN A 116 -14.05 5.87 -8.76
N VAL A 117 -15.07 5.51 -9.53
CA VAL A 117 -15.93 4.36 -9.26
C VAL A 117 -15.44 3.22 -10.15
N ASP A 118 -14.91 2.15 -9.56
CA ASP A 118 -14.39 1.01 -10.34
C ASP A 118 -15.55 0.17 -10.88
N PHE A 119 -16.52 -0.15 -10.01
CA PHE A 119 -17.80 -0.72 -10.43
C PHE A 119 -18.96 -0.40 -9.49
N LEU A 120 -20.17 -0.57 -10.02
CA LEU A 120 -21.45 -0.51 -9.31
C LEU A 120 -22.28 -1.74 -9.65
N ASP A 121 -22.87 -2.36 -8.64
CA ASP A 121 -23.95 -3.31 -8.81
C ASP A 121 -25.27 -2.60 -8.50
N LEU A 122 -26.15 -2.55 -9.49
CA LEU A 122 -27.48 -1.95 -9.37
C LEU A 122 -28.54 -3.04 -9.39
N TYR A 123 -29.37 -3.06 -8.35
CA TYR A 123 -30.63 -3.78 -8.34
C TYR A 123 -31.70 -3.01 -9.13
N PHE A 124 -32.57 -3.74 -9.82
CA PHE A 124 -33.75 -3.20 -10.49
C PHE A 124 -34.84 -4.27 -10.70
N GLU A 125 -36.08 -3.82 -10.84
CA GLU A 125 -37.24 -4.64 -11.16
C GLU A 125 -37.80 -4.32 -12.56
N ILE A 126 -38.44 -5.30 -13.17
CA ILE A 126 -39.04 -5.18 -14.51
C ILE A 126 -40.53 -5.55 -14.48
N GLY A 127 -41.34 -4.84 -15.26
CA GLY A 127 -42.76 -5.16 -15.43
C GLY A 127 -43.04 -6.16 -16.56
N LYS A 128 -42.12 -6.29 -17.54
CA LYS A 128 -42.24 -7.25 -18.64
C LYS A 128 -41.58 -8.57 -18.23
N ALA A 129 -42.34 -9.66 -18.23
CA ALA A 129 -41.79 -11.00 -17.97
C ALA A 129 -40.63 -11.29 -18.93
N SER A 130 -39.42 -11.47 -18.38
CA SER A 130 -38.19 -11.71 -19.14
C SER A 130 -37.18 -12.39 -18.24
N THR A 131 -36.30 -13.19 -18.83
CA THR A 131 -35.25 -13.88 -18.09
C THR A 131 -33.97 -13.04 -18.02
N ARG A 132 -33.06 -13.40 -17.12
CA ARG A 132 -31.69 -12.85 -17.11
C ARG A 132 -30.96 -13.00 -18.46
N HIS A 133 -31.25 -14.06 -19.21
CA HIS A 133 -30.65 -14.27 -20.53
C HIS A 133 -31.15 -13.23 -21.54
N ASP A 134 -32.45 -12.96 -21.56
CA ASP A 134 -33.08 -12.01 -22.48
C ASP A 134 -32.54 -10.59 -22.25
N ILE A 135 -32.49 -10.17 -20.98
CA ILE A 135 -31.96 -8.85 -20.61
C ILE A 135 -30.49 -8.74 -21.02
N LYS A 136 -29.67 -9.73 -20.69
CA LYS A 136 -28.24 -9.73 -21.02
C LYS A 136 -28.01 -9.65 -22.52
N LYS A 137 -28.75 -10.47 -23.30
CA LYS A 137 -28.65 -10.50 -24.76
C LYS A 137 -29.01 -9.13 -25.34
N TYR A 138 -30.16 -8.58 -24.96
CA TYR A 138 -30.63 -7.28 -25.44
C TYR A 138 -29.65 -6.14 -25.13
N LEU A 139 -29.17 -6.05 -23.89
CA LEU A 139 -28.19 -5.03 -23.50
C LEU A 139 -26.88 -5.18 -24.29
N THR A 140 -26.40 -6.41 -24.50
CA THR A 140 -25.17 -6.66 -25.26
C THR A 140 -25.32 -6.21 -26.72
N GLU A 141 -26.45 -6.53 -27.36
CA GLU A 141 -26.76 -6.11 -28.73
C GLU A 141 -26.87 -4.58 -28.86
N LYS A 142 -27.43 -3.89 -27.86
CA LYS A 142 -27.62 -2.44 -27.89
C LYS A 142 -26.40 -1.61 -27.51
N THR A 143 -25.57 -2.13 -26.60
CA THR A 143 -24.43 -1.39 -26.05
C THR A 143 -23.10 -1.82 -26.64
N GLY A 144 -23.03 -3.00 -27.28
CA GLY A 144 -21.77 -3.64 -27.67
C GLY A 144 -20.95 -4.15 -26.49
N VAL A 145 -21.47 -4.07 -25.25
CA VAL A 145 -20.77 -4.45 -24.02
C VAL A 145 -21.51 -5.60 -23.36
N THR A 146 -20.77 -6.66 -23.04
CA THR A 146 -21.32 -7.79 -22.29
C THR A 146 -21.43 -7.42 -20.82
N HIS A 147 -22.65 -7.40 -20.30
CA HIS A 147 -22.92 -7.09 -18.89
C HIS A 147 -22.99 -8.37 -18.05
N TYR A 148 -22.53 -8.30 -16.80
CA TYR A 148 -22.84 -9.31 -15.80
C TYR A 148 -24.20 -8.98 -15.18
N ILE A 149 -25.11 -9.94 -15.24
CA ILE A 149 -26.47 -9.83 -14.71
C ILE A 149 -26.76 -11.07 -13.87
N SER A 150 -27.39 -10.92 -12.72
CA SER A 150 -27.84 -12.02 -11.86
C SER A 150 -29.27 -11.79 -11.40
N GLU A 151 -30.00 -12.86 -11.12
CA GLU A 151 -31.35 -12.81 -10.56
C GLU A 151 -31.26 -12.64 -9.04
N HIS A 152 -32.13 -11.80 -8.47
CA HIS A 152 -32.13 -11.52 -7.04
C HIS A 152 -33.55 -11.18 -6.56
N GLY A 153 -34.16 -12.08 -5.78
CA GLY A 153 -35.54 -11.90 -5.32
C GLY A 153 -36.49 -11.69 -6.49
N ASN A 154 -37.23 -10.57 -6.47
CA ASN A 154 -38.19 -10.20 -7.52
C ASN A 154 -37.56 -9.41 -8.68
N GLY A 155 -36.25 -9.20 -8.68
CA GLY A 155 -35.56 -8.37 -9.66
C GLY A 155 -34.22 -8.94 -10.09
N PHE A 156 -33.37 -8.05 -10.60
CA PHE A 156 -32.08 -8.38 -11.19
C PHE A 156 -31.00 -7.44 -10.66
N ILE A 157 -29.77 -7.90 -10.64
CA ILE A 157 -28.58 -7.09 -10.36
C ILE A 157 -27.74 -7.00 -11.63
N ILE A 158 -27.40 -5.79 -12.06
CA ILE A 158 -26.46 -5.52 -13.15
C ILE A 158 -25.17 -4.90 -12.63
N ARG A 159 -24.03 -5.45 -13.02
CA ARG A 159 -22.71 -4.87 -12.75
C ARG A 159 -22.29 -3.91 -13.86
N LEU A 160 -21.88 -2.71 -13.46
CA LEU A 160 -21.49 -1.62 -14.33
C LEU A 160 -20.09 -1.13 -13.97
N HIS A 161 -19.13 -1.28 -14.89
CA HIS A 161 -17.75 -0.82 -14.72
C HIS A 161 -17.53 0.58 -15.28
N ASP A 162 -16.52 1.28 -14.74
CA ASP A 162 -16.01 2.57 -15.25
C ASP A 162 -17.08 3.67 -15.38
N ILE A 163 -17.95 3.78 -14.38
CA ILE A 163 -19.02 4.80 -14.34
C ILE A 163 -18.45 6.11 -13.81
N ASN A 164 -18.26 7.09 -14.70
CA ASN A 164 -17.62 8.37 -14.35
C ASN A 164 -18.61 9.55 -14.26
N SER A 165 -19.89 9.35 -14.58
CA SER A 165 -20.94 10.37 -14.45
C SER A 165 -22.34 9.77 -14.36
N MET A 166 -23.28 10.55 -13.81
CA MET A 166 -24.71 10.20 -13.81
C MET A 166 -25.26 10.07 -15.24
N HIS A 167 -24.80 10.92 -16.17
CA HIS A 167 -25.20 10.83 -17.57
C HIS A 167 -24.78 9.50 -18.22
N GLN A 168 -23.55 9.05 -17.98
CA GLN A 168 -23.08 7.74 -18.47
C GLN A 168 -23.89 6.60 -17.85
N LEU A 169 -24.20 6.70 -16.55
CA LEU A 169 -25.00 5.71 -15.85
C LEU A 169 -26.41 5.60 -16.45
N GLN A 170 -27.11 6.74 -16.56
CA GLN A 170 -28.43 6.84 -17.18
C GLN A 170 -28.45 6.28 -18.60
N ARG A 171 -27.44 6.61 -19.42
CA ARG A 171 -27.34 6.10 -20.80
C ARG A 171 -27.19 4.58 -20.88
N ARG A 172 -26.58 3.95 -19.87
CA ARG A 172 -26.46 2.48 -19.83
C ARG A 172 -27.76 1.83 -19.35
N ILE A 173 -28.41 2.40 -18.35
CA ILE A 173 -29.63 1.81 -17.77
C ILE A 173 -30.89 2.13 -18.57
N GLN A 174 -30.93 3.18 -19.41
CA GLN A 174 -32.10 3.52 -20.24
C GLN A 174 -32.56 2.36 -21.15
N PHE A 175 -31.65 1.45 -21.52
CA PHE A 175 -32.02 0.29 -22.34
C PHE A 175 -32.89 -0.71 -21.57
N LEU A 176 -32.92 -0.63 -20.24
CA LEU A 176 -33.82 -1.42 -19.39
C LEU A 176 -35.28 -0.99 -19.54
N ASP A 177 -35.57 0.20 -20.07
CA ASP A 177 -36.93 0.66 -20.38
C ASP A 177 -37.67 -0.30 -21.34
N HIS A 178 -36.93 -1.03 -22.18
CA HIS A 178 -37.48 -2.08 -23.05
C HIS A 178 -38.23 -3.19 -22.26
N PHE A 179 -37.88 -3.37 -20.99
CA PHE A 179 -38.46 -4.36 -20.09
C PHE A 179 -39.47 -3.77 -19.11
N ASN A 180 -39.92 -2.52 -19.32
CA ASN A 180 -40.74 -1.78 -18.36
C ASN A 180 -40.06 -1.71 -16.99
N CYS A 181 -38.78 -1.34 -16.95
CA CYS A 181 -38.02 -1.22 -15.71
C CYS A 181 -38.65 -0.18 -14.78
N HIS A 182 -38.85 -0.53 -13.51
CA HIS A 182 -39.34 0.41 -12.50
C HIS A 182 -38.20 1.34 -12.09
N THR A 183 -38.19 2.59 -12.55
CA THR A 183 -37.09 3.54 -12.26
C THR A 183 -36.87 3.76 -10.77
N ASP A 184 -37.92 3.66 -9.96
CA ASP A 184 -37.85 3.86 -8.51
C ASP A 184 -37.30 2.64 -7.77
N SER A 185 -37.16 1.49 -8.46
CA SER A 185 -36.57 0.27 -7.90
C SER A 185 -35.04 0.30 -7.88
N PHE A 186 -34.40 1.25 -8.59
CA PHE A 186 -32.95 1.27 -8.70
C PHE A 186 -32.26 1.51 -7.35
N GLN A 187 -31.49 0.52 -6.92
CA GLN A 187 -30.72 0.55 -5.67
C GLN A 187 -29.28 0.08 -5.90
N VAL A 188 -28.32 0.77 -5.28
CA VAL A 188 -26.92 0.32 -5.25
C VAL A 188 -26.81 -0.80 -4.20
N VAL A 189 -26.42 -1.99 -4.63
CA VAL A 189 -26.30 -3.16 -3.73
C VAL A 189 -24.86 -3.56 -3.45
N GLU A 190 -23.94 -3.18 -4.34
CA GLU A 190 -22.50 -3.24 -4.12
C GLU A 190 -21.84 -2.09 -4.89
N MET A 191 -20.79 -1.49 -4.34
CA MET A 191 -19.94 -0.59 -5.10
C MET A 191 -18.48 -0.71 -4.68
N GLU A 192 -17.58 -0.49 -5.64
CA GLU A 192 -16.16 -0.37 -5.38
C GLU A 192 -15.65 1.01 -5.79
N LEU A 193 -15.07 1.70 -4.82
CA LEU A 193 -14.51 3.03 -4.95
C LEU A 193 -13.00 2.94 -4.90
N ALA A 194 -12.31 3.75 -5.70
CA ALA A 194 -10.86 3.72 -5.74
C ALA A 194 -10.25 5.12 -5.74
N VAL A 195 -9.12 5.25 -5.04
CA VAL A 195 -8.22 6.39 -5.08
C VAL A 195 -6.90 5.94 -5.71
N ASP A 196 -6.54 6.57 -6.82
CA ASP A 196 -5.33 6.32 -7.58
C ASP A 196 -4.25 7.37 -7.32
N PHE A 197 -3.03 6.91 -7.08
CA PHE A 197 -1.83 7.71 -6.88
C PHE A 197 -0.87 7.51 -8.05
N TYR A 198 -0.93 8.42 -9.03
CA TYR A 198 -0.07 8.41 -10.21
C TYR A 198 1.25 9.14 -9.95
N GLN A 199 2.25 8.85 -10.80
CA GLN A 199 3.56 9.52 -10.75
C GLN A 199 4.29 9.32 -9.41
N PHE A 200 4.00 8.21 -8.72
CA PHE A 200 4.70 7.83 -7.51
C PHE A 200 6.18 7.55 -7.81
N LYS A 201 7.06 7.94 -6.89
CA LYS A 201 8.52 7.75 -7.04
C LYS A 201 8.97 6.32 -6.80
N HIS A 202 8.32 5.65 -5.86
CA HIS A 202 8.73 4.34 -5.39
C HIS A 202 7.51 3.48 -5.02
N ARG A 203 7.56 2.19 -5.35
CA ARG A 203 6.45 1.24 -5.13
C ARG A 203 6.11 1.04 -3.64
N ALA A 204 7.05 1.33 -2.75
CA ALA A 204 6.84 1.31 -1.29
C ALA A 204 5.78 2.32 -0.80
N LEU A 205 5.32 3.25 -1.64
CA LEU A 205 4.14 4.07 -1.34
C LEU A 205 2.93 3.19 -0.99
N ALA A 206 2.75 2.02 -1.60
CA ALA A 206 1.68 1.10 -1.22
C ALA A 206 1.78 0.65 0.25
N THR A 207 3.00 0.37 0.73
CA THR A 207 3.27 0.06 2.13
C THR A 207 2.99 1.26 3.04
N ALA A 208 3.38 2.47 2.63
CA ALA A 208 3.10 3.69 3.38
C ALA A 208 1.58 3.95 3.50
N LEU A 209 0.83 3.76 2.40
CA LEU A 209 -0.62 3.90 2.36
C LEU A 209 -1.30 2.82 3.22
N PHE A 210 -0.83 1.57 3.18
CA PHE A 210 -1.34 0.52 4.06
C PHE A 210 -1.15 0.83 5.54
N LYS A 211 0.04 1.29 5.92
CA LYS A 211 0.33 1.65 7.32
C LYS A 211 -0.54 2.79 7.82
N SER A 212 -0.89 3.72 6.93
CA SER A 212 -1.60 4.95 7.27
C SER A 212 -3.11 4.91 7.03
N ILE A 213 -3.64 3.95 6.28
CA ILE A 213 -5.07 3.93 5.96
C ILE A 213 -5.90 3.85 7.24
N ARG A 214 -6.89 4.73 7.34
CA ARG A 214 -7.79 4.79 8.49
C ARG A 214 -8.83 3.69 8.36
N LEU A 215 -8.81 2.75 9.30
CA LEU A 215 -9.67 1.57 9.29
C LEU A 215 -10.53 1.53 10.55
N PRO A 216 -11.79 1.06 10.49
CA PRO A 216 -12.58 0.76 11.67
C PRO A 216 -11.87 -0.20 12.63
N SER A 217 -12.19 -0.11 13.92
CA SER A 217 -11.62 -1.02 14.93
C SER A 217 -11.99 -2.48 14.71
N SER A 218 -13.13 -2.76 14.07
CA SER A 218 -13.62 -4.10 13.73
C SER A 218 -12.87 -4.77 12.57
N THR A 219 -12.00 -4.05 11.87
CA THR A 219 -11.27 -4.55 10.71
C THR A 219 -10.28 -5.66 11.09
N ASN A 220 -10.20 -6.71 10.26
CA ASN A 220 -9.37 -7.89 10.49
C ASN A 220 -8.83 -8.46 9.16
N ASN A 221 -8.23 -9.66 9.21
CA ASN A 221 -7.80 -10.42 8.03
C ASN A 221 -6.87 -9.62 7.08
N PHE A 222 -5.84 -9.03 7.68
CA PHE A 222 -4.75 -8.35 6.96
C PHE A 222 -3.86 -9.37 6.28
N ARG A 223 -3.76 -9.31 4.96
CA ARG A 223 -2.99 -10.30 4.18
C ARG A 223 -2.40 -9.71 2.91
N VAL A 224 -1.38 -10.38 2.40
CA VAL A 224 -0.94 -10.24 1.01
C VAL A 224 -1.41 -11.45 0.19
N PHE A 225 -1.70 -11.27 -1.10
CA PHE A 225 -2.10 -12.37 -1.97
C PHE A 225 -1.80 -12.08 -3.45
N LYS A 226 -1.50 -13.10 -4.24
CA LYS A 226 -1.22 -12.97 -5.69
C LYS A 226 -2.44 -13.25 -6.57
N SER A 227 -3.34 -14.14 -6.16
CA SER A 227 -4.57 -14.48 -6.89
C SER A 227 -5.79 -14.39 -5.96
N LYS A 228 -6.98 -14.16 -6.55
CA LYS A 228 -8.26 -14.07 -5.79
C LYS A 228 -8.63 -15.36 -5.02
N LEU A 229 -7.92 -16.46 -5.27
CA LEU A 229 -8.04 -17.77 -4.62
C LEU A 229 -6.85 -18.07 -3.69
N GLY A 230 -5.92 -17.12 -3.52
CA GLY A 230 -4.69 -17.34 -2.77
C GLY A 230 -4.96 -17.70 -1.31
N GLU A 231 -4.18 -18.66 -0.83
CA GLU A 231 -4.08 -18.99 0.59
C GLU A 231 -3.76 -17.73 1.41
N PHE A 232 -4.30 -17.66 2.62
CA PHE A 232 -4.02 -16.54 3.53
C PHE A 232 -2.51 -16.44 3.76
N THR A 233 -1.91 -15.35 3.30
CA THR A 233 -0.51 -15.02 3.59
C THR A 233 -0.49 -13.76 4.42
N ALA A 234 -0.02 -13.85 5.67
CA ALA A 234 0.05 -12.71 6.57
C ALA A 234 0.88 -11.55 5.97
N ILE A 235 0.57 -10.32 6.39
CA ILE A 235 1.37 -9.14 6.06
C ILE A 235 2.81 -9.36 6.53
N PRO A 236 3.83 -9.18 5.67
CA PRO A 236 5.23 -9.22 6.08
C PRO A 236 5.52 -8.19 7.17
N ASN A 237 6.28 -8.57 8.19
CA ASN A 237 6.48 -7.70 9.36
C ASN A 237 7.35 -6.45 9.09
N ASN A 238 8.16 -6.44 8.02
CA ASN A 238 9.09 -5.35 7.71
C ASN A 238 8.93 -4.83 6.26
N PRO A 239 9.30 -3.57 5.96
CA PRO A 239 9.11 -2.97 4.65
C PRO A 239 9.85 -3.65 3.48
N LEU A 240 11.04 -4.20 3.71
CA LEU A 240 11.85 -4.85 2.67
C LEU A 240 11.20 -6.16 2.18
N ALA A 241 10.69 -6.96 3.11
CA ALA A 241 9.92 -8.15 2.77
C ALA A 241 8.60 -7.79 2.07
N MET A 242 7.97 -6.69 2.49
CA MET A 242 6.74 -6.19 1.87
C MET A 242 6.95 -5.74 0.43
N ILE A 243 8.00 -4.96 0.13
CA ILE A 243 8.28 -4.50 -1.23
C ILE A 243 8.63 -5.67 -2.16
N SER A 244 9.31 -6.70 -1.66
CA SER A 244 9.59 -7.92 -2.41
C SER A 244 8.30 -8.60 -2.87
N LYS A 245 7.29 -8.71 -1.98
CA LYS A 245 5.96 -9.24 -2.34
C LYS A 245 5.27 -8.36 -3.37
N LEU A 246 5.22 -7.06 -3.15
CA LEU A 246 4.58 -6.11 -4.08
C LEU A 246 5.23 -6.13 -5.48
N ASN A 247 6.55 -6.30 -5.55
CA ASN A 247 7.27 -6.44 -6.82
C ASN A 247 6.99 -7.76 -7.56
N GLN A 248 6.45 -8.76 -6.86
CA GLN A 248 6.01 -10.05 -7.41
C GLN A 248 4.49 -10.08 -7.68
N ASP A 249 3.88 -8.90 -7.84
CA ASP A 249 2.45 -8.68 -8.13
C ASP A 249 1.51 -9.17 -7.02
N TYR A 250 1.99 -9.22 -5.76
CA TYR A 250 1.09 -9.40 -4.62
C TYR A 250 0.30 -8.12 -4.35
N ASN A 251 -0.93 -8.30 -3.90
CA ASN A 251 -1.84 -7.26 -3.47
C ASN A 251 -2.06 -7.34 -1.96
N ILE A 252 -2.50 -6.24 -1.35
CA ILE A 252 -2.86 -6.16 0.06
C ILE A 252 -4.38 -6.27 0.18
N GLY A 253 -4.87 -7.23 0.93
CA GLY A 253 -6.29 -7.39 1.27
C GLY A 253 -6.53 -7.15 2.74
N ILE A 254 -7.63 -6.46 3.06
CA ILE A 254 -8.07 -6.15 4.41
C ILE A 254 -9.56 -6.49 4.50
N ASN A 255 -9.95 -7.24 5.53
CA ASN A 255 -11.21 -8.01 5.62
C ASN A 255 -11.34 -9.10 4.53
N HIS A 256 -12.31 -10.00 4.70
CA HIS A 256 -12.65 -10.98 3.67
C HIS A 256 -13.45 -10.31 2.54
N LYS A 257 -13.31 -10.76 1.29
CA LYS A 257 -14.03 -10.19 0.12
C LYS A 257 -15.56 -10.27 0.21
N ASN A 258 -16.07 -11.11 1.11
CA ASN A 258 -17.51 -11.27 1.35
C ASN A 258 -18.00 -10.43 2.54
N SER A 259 -17.11 -9.76 3.27
CA SER A 259 -17.48 -8.83 4.33
C SER A 259 -18.22 -7.62 3.76
N ASP A 260 -18.97 -6.92 4.61
CA ASP A 260 -19.75 -5.74 4.21
C ASP A 260 -18.85 -4.60 3.70
N GLU A 261 -17.62 -4.53 4.20
CA GLU A 261 -16.58 -3.64 3.70
C GLU A 261 -15.28 -4.43 3.51
N TYR A 262 -14.64 -4.21 2.36
CA TYR A 262 -13.35 -4.81 2.00
C TYR A 262 -12.43 -3.74 1.43
N TRP A 263 -11.17 -3.72 1.85
CA TRP A 263 -10.17 -2.81 1.30
C TRP A 263 -9.09 -3.57 0.57
N HIS A 264 -8.57 -2.95 -0.48
CA HIS A 264 -7.60 -3.54 -1.38
C HIS A 264 -6.58 -2.50 -1.82
N LEU A 265 -5.29 -2.79 -1.66
CA LEU A 265 -4.21 -1.91 -2.10
C LEU A 265 -3.23 -2.66 -2.99
N TYR A 266 -2.88 -2.09 -4.13
CA TYR A 266 -1.96 -2.72 -5.09
C TYR A 266 -1.34 -1.73 -6.06
N ILE A 267 -0.33 -2.19 -6.80
CA ILE A 267 0.28 -1.45 -7.89
C ILE A 267 -0.47 -1.83 -9.17
N LYS A 268 -1.20 -0.88 -9.75
CA LYS A 268 -1.95 -1.10 -10.99
C LYS A 268 -1.06 -0.82 -12.20
N THR A 269 -0.52 -1.90 -12.77
CA THR A 269 0.32 -1.90 -13.96
C THR A 269 -0.38 -2.46 -15.19
N THR A 270 -1.60 -3.00 -15.05
CA THR A 270 -2.39 -3.55 -16.15
C THR A 270 -3.79 -2.95 -16.21
N ASP A 271 -4.41 -2.99 -17.39
CA ASP A 271 -5.81 -2.64 -17.61
C ASP A 271 -6.77 -3.79 -17.22
N HIS A 272 -8.06 -3.63 -17.50
CA HIS A 272 -9.09 -4.64 -17.22
C HIS A 272 -8.94 -5.91 -18.09
N ASN A 273 -8.28 -5.81 -19.25
CA ASN A 273 -7.96 -6.93 -20.13
C ASN A 273 -6.63 -7.60 -19.78
N LYS A 274 -6.02 -7.21 -18.65
CA LYS A 274 -4.69 -7.65 -18.20
C LYS A 274 -3.56 -7.25 -19.17
N GLN A 275 -3.79 -6.27 -20.02
CA GLN A 275 -2.75 -5.70 -20.86
C GLN A 275 -1.92 -4.72 -20.06
N SER A 276 -0.61 -4.73 -20.28
CA SER A 276 0.33 -3.82 -19.62
C SER A 276 -0.01 -2.38 -19.95
N LEU A 277 -0.12 -1.55 -18.92
CA LEU A 277 -0.26 -0.11 -19.03
C LEU A 277 1.10 0.52 -19.30
N PRO A 278 1.16 1.62 -20.06
CA PRO A 278 2.38 2.42 -20.15
C PRO A 278 2.75 2.95 -18.76
N GLN A 279 4.04 3.13 -18.50
CA GLN A 279 4.55 3.51 -17.17
C GLN A 279 3.95 4.81 -16.64
N VAL A 280 3.57 5.74 -17.52
CA VAL A 280 2.89 7.00 -17.15
C VAL A 280 1.52 6.77 -16.49
N ASP A 281 0.86 5.64 -16.79
CA ASP A 281 -0.44 5.25 -16.26
C ASP A 281 -0.34 4.26 -15.08
N TRP A 282 0.89 3.89 -14.69
CA TRP A 282 1.11 3.15 -13.46
C TRP A 282 0.69 4.01 -12.27
N ARG A 283 0.05 3.34 -11.32
CA ARG A 283 -0.45 3.98 -10.10
C ARG A 283 -0.49 3.00 -8.95
N ILE A 284 -0.35 3.51 -7.73
CA ILE A 284 -0.80 2.77 -6.57
C ILE A 284 -2.29 3.02 -6.44
N ARG A 285 -3.08 1.96 -6.30
CA ARG A 285 -4.52 2.05 -6.12
C ARG A 285 -4.90 1.60 -4.71
N ALA A 286 -5.73 2.40 -4.05
CA ALA A 286 -6.43 2.03 -2.83
C ALA A 286 -7.93 1.95 -3.11
N GLU A 287 -8.50 0.77 -2.96
CA GLU A 287 -9.89 0.41 -3.22
C GLU A 287 -10.63 0.13 -1.92
N LYS A 288 -11.92 0.46 -1.92
CA LYS A 288 -12.89 0.08 -0.89
C LYS A 288 -14.15 -0.44 -1.58
N ASN A 289 -14.47 -1.70 -1.33
CA ASN A 289 -15.72 -2.34 -1.70
C ASN A 289 -16.71 -2.22 -0.53
N ILE A 290 -17.97 -1.90 -0.83
CA ILE A 290 -19.05 -1.66 0.12
C ILE A 290 -20.29 -2.42 -0.34
N LYS A 291 -20.87 -3.22 0.55
CA LYS A 291 -22.05 -4.06 0.26
C LYS A 291 -23.34 -3.52 0.87
N LEU A 292 -24.45 -4.13 0.46
CA LEU A 292 -25.82 -3.75 0.78
C LEU A 292 -26.08 -3.37 2.25
N ASN A 293 -25.55 -4.13 3.21
CA ASN A 293 -25.77 -3.87 4.65
C ASN A 293 -25.26 -2.49 5.10
N VAL A 294 -24.18 -2.00 4.49
CA VAL A 294 -23.63 -0.67 4.76
C VAL A 294 -24.32 0.38 3.89
N LEU A 295 -24.60 0.04 2.63
CA LEU A 295 -25.23 0.95 1.67
C LEU A 295 -26.64 1.36 2.08
N THR A 296 -27.44 0.44 2.63
CA THR A 296 -28.80 0.72 3.10
C THR A 296 -28.84 1.81 4.18
N GLN A 297 -27.77 1.97 4.96
CA GLN A 297 -27.63 3.03 5.96
C GLN A 297 -27.35 4.41 5.34
N MET A 298 -27.00 4.47 4.04
CA MET A 298 -26.65 5.67 3.29
C MET A 298 -27.74 6.14 2.32
N ASP A 299 -28.95 5.54 2.40
CA ASP A 299 -30.00 5.69 1.39
C ASP A 299 -29.48 5.29 -0.01
N ASN A 300 -29.38 3.98 -0.24
CA ASN A 300 -28.77 3.41 -1.43
C ASN A 300 -29.59 3.53 -2.73
N ARG A 301 -30.66 4.33 -2.74
CA ARG A 301 -31.43 4.59 -3.96
C ARG A 301 -30.56 5.31 -4.98
N LEU A 302 -30.71 4.98 -6.25
CA LEU A 302 -29.92 5.59 -7.33
C LEU A 302 -30.09 7.12 -7.39
N LEU A 303 -31.26 7.64 -7.02
CA LEU A 303 -31.50 9.09 -6.92
C LEU A 303 -30.58 9.81 -5.91
N ASN A 304 -30.03 9.08 -4.94
CA ASN A 304 -29.09 9.58 -3.94
C ASN A 304 -27.63 9.24 -4.23
N MET A 305 -27.30 8.82 -5.46
CA MET A 305 -25.96 8.35 -5.84
C MET A 305 -24.84 9.29 -5.39
N ARG A 306 -25.03 10.62 -5.51
CA ARG A 306 -24.01 11.59 -5.07
C ARG A 306 -23.68 11.47 -3.58
N GLN A 307 -24.71 11.33 -2.74
CA GLN A 307 -24.53 11.17 -1.30
C GLN A 307 -23.90 9.81 -0.98
N VAL A 308 -24.41 8.74 -1.60
CA VAL A 308 -23.89 7.37 -1.47
C VAL A 308 -22.40 7.32 -1.80
N LEU A 309 -21.98 7.92 -2.92
CA LEU A 309 -20.56 8.02 -3.28
C LEU A 309 -19.75 8.81 -2.26
N ASN A 310 -20.23 9.99 -1.86
CA ASN A 310 -19.52 10.85 -0.90
C ASN A 310 -19.29 10.15 0.45
N GLU A 311 -20.31 9.46 0.96
CA GLU A 311 -20.22 8.66 2.18
C GLU A 311 -19.31 7.44 2.00
N GLY A 312 -19.41 6.75 0.86
CA GLY A 312 -18.59 5.60 0.55
C GLY A 312 -17.08 5.88 0.59
N PHE A 313 -16.64 7.05 0.12
CA PHE A 313 -15.23 7.45 0.12
C PHE A 313 -14.63 7.71 1.52
N LYS A 314 -15.43 7.87 2.59
CA LYS A 314 -14.91 8.18 3.94
C LYS A 314 -13.91 7.15 4.47
N GLY A 315 -14.00 5.89 4.03
CA GLY A 315 -13.08 4.81 4.38
C GLY A 315 -11.77 4.78 3.58
N LEU A 316 -11.55 5.74 2.67
CA LEU A 316 -10.30 5.92 1.91
C LEU A 316 -9.60 7.21 2.37
N SER A 317 -9.42 7.33 3.70
CA SER A 317 -8.68 8.41 4.35
C SER A 317 -7.44 7.88 5.06
N PHE A 318 -6.44 8.73 5.26
CA PHE A 318 -5.13 8.34 5.75
C PHE A 318 -4.70 9.13 6.99
N THR A 319 -3.85 8.51 7.77
CA THR A 319 -3.28 9.00 9.02
C THR A 319 -1.78 9.23 8.86
N GLN A 320 -1.15 9.75 9.89
CA GLN A 320 0.30 9.92 9.98
C GLN A 320 0.72 9.86 11.44
N LEU A 321 2.00 9.57 11.67
CA LEU A 321 2.58 9.67 13.00
C LEU A 321 2.75 11.16 13.37
N LYS A 322 2.39 11.54 14.60
CA LYS A 322 2.64 12.90 15.09
C LYS A 322 4.13 13.21 15.11
N GLU A 323 4.50 14.45 14.85
CA GLU A 323 5.91 14.90 14.95
C GLU A 323 6.47 14.72 16.37
N THR A 324 5.60 14.88 17.38
CA THR A 324 5.91 14.73 18.81
C THR A 324 5.92 13.27 19.29
N ALA A 325 5.72 12.29 18.40
CA ALA A 325 5.75 10.89 18.79
C ALA A 325 7.12 10.47 19.36
N PRO A 326 7.14 9.59 20.39
CA PRO A 326 8.37 9.03 20.95
C PRO A 326 9.27 8.34 19.91
N LEU A 327 10.59 8.30 20.19
CA LEU A 327 11.59 7.74 19.26
C LEU A 327 11.39 6.24 18.99
N ASP A 328 11.01 5.48 20.02
CA ASP A 328 10.66 4.06 19.90
C ASP A 328 9.44 3.86 18.99
N MET A 329 8.45 4.74 19.05
CA MET A 329 7.31 4.68 18.15
C MET A 329 7.66 5.08 16.72
N LYS A 330 8.54 6.06 16.54
CA LYS A 330 9.11 6.43 15.23
C LYS A 330 9.89 5.26 14.62
N ALA A 331 10.71 4.58 15.43
CA ALA A 331 11.45 3.37 15.02
C ALA A 331 10.47 2.24 14.66
N LYS A 332 9.50 1.95 15.51
CA LYS A 332 8.46 0.94 15.23
C LYS A 332 7.68 1.26 13.96
N TYR A 333 7.27 2.52 13.75
CA TYR A 333 6.60 2.94 12.53
C TYR A 333 7.50 2.78 11.32
N LYS A 334 8.79 3.07 11.41
CA LYS A 334 9.75 2.91 10.30
C LYS A 334 9.97 1.43 9.97
N ASP A 335 10.25 0.61 10.98
CA ASP A 335 10.83 -0.72 10.81
C ASP A 335 9.77 -1.83 10.67
N SER A 336 8.51 -1.53 10.99
CA SER A 336 7.41 -2.49 10.89
C SER A 336 6.32 -2.10 9.90
N VAL A 337 5.59 -3.11 9.42
CA VAL A 337 4.41 -2.96 8.56
C VAL A 337 3.18 -3.40 9.34
N ASN A 338 2.58 -2.44 10.05
CA ASN A 338 1.34 -2.62 10.81
C ASN A 338 0.29 -1.61 10.33
N PRO A 339 -1.01 -1.90 10.47
CA PRO A 339 -2.08 -0.96 10.15
C PRO A 339 -2.21 0.11 11.25
N PHE A 340 -1.23 1.01 11.36
CA PHE A 340 -1.18 2.05 12.41
C PHE A 340 -2.37 3.01 12.37
N GLY A 341 -3.03 3.16 11.23
CA GLY A 341 -4.26 3.92 11.08
C GLY A 341 -5.54 3.23 11.56
N GLN A 342 -5.47 1.99 12.03
CA GLN A 342 -6.63 1.28 12.58
C GLN A 342 -7.11 1.96 13.88
N GLU A 343 -8.41 2.21 13.93
CA GLU A 343 -9.07 2.76 15.11
C GLU A 343 -9.06 1.77 16.27
N GLN A 344 -9.02 2.32 17.47
CA GLN A 344 -9.18 1.61 18.74
C GLN A 344 -10.60 1.82 19.26
N GLU A 345 -10.96 1.06 20.29
CA GLU A 345 -12.13 1.39 21.08
C GLU A 345 -12.04 2.84 21.58
N ILE A 346 -13.20 3.47 21.68
CA ILE A 346 -13.31 4.86 22.11
C ILE A 346 -12.60 5.04 23.45
N TYR A 347 -11.66 5.97 23.50
CA TYR A 347 -10.98 6.37 24.74
C TYR A 347 -10.96 7.89 24.90
N TYR A 348 -10.59 8.34 26.08
CA TYR A 348 -10.42 9.76 26.39
C TYR A 348 -8.94 10.10 26.47
N ASP A 349 -8.52 11.14 25.75
CA ASP A 349 -7.15 11.64 25.87
C ASP A 349 -6.92 12.37 27.21
N LYS A 350 -5.68 12.79 27.47
CA LYS A 350 -5.31 13.53 28.70
C LYS A 350 -6.14 14.81 28.90
N SER A 351 -6.68 15.38 27.81
CA SER A 351 -7.55 16.55 27.81
C SER A 351 -9.05 16.20 27.85
N ARG A 352 -9.39 14.92 28.07
CA ARG A 352 -10.75 14.37 28.08
C ARG A 352 -11.51 14.53 26.77
N HIS A 353 -10.82 14.63 25.64
CA HIS A 353 -11.46 14.54 24.33
C HIS A 353 -11.61 13.08 23.93
N LYS A 354 -12.79 12.76 23.39
CA LYS A 354 -13.13 11.45 22.83
C LYS A 354 -12.27 11.20 21.58
N ARG A 355 -11.54 10.08 21.55
CA ARG A 355 -10.65 9.67 20.45
C ARG A 355 -10.92 8.23 20.04
N THR A 356 -10.63 7.94 18.77
CA THR A 356 -10.61 6.58 18.21
C THR A 356 -9.26 6.23 17.59
N LEU A 357 -8.45 7.21 17.19
CA LEU A 357 -7.08 6.95 16.70
C LEU A 357 -6.11 6.75 17.88
N PRO A 358 -5.09 5.90 17.76
CA PRO A 358 -4.04 5.76 18.78
C PRO A 358 -3.40 7.10 19.17
N GLU A 359 -2.91 7.24 20.41
CA GLU A 359 -2.47 8.52 21.02
C GLU A 359 -1.53 9.36 20.13
N HIS A 360 -0.60 8.71 19.42
CA HIS A 360 0.41 9.37 18.59
C HIS A 360 0.12 9.32 17.08
N ILE A 361 -1.06 8.87 16.70
CA ILE A 361 -1.52 8.84 15.31
C ILE A 361 -2.55 9.95 15.11
N GLU A 362 -2.44 10.66 14.00
CA GLU A 362 -3.37 11.74 13.64
C GLU A 362 -3.76 11.65 12.16
N LYS A 363 -4.74 12.44 11.74
CA LYS A 363 -5.12 12.50 10.33
C LYS A 363 -4.01 13.14 9.51
N ASN A 364 -3.69 12.57 8.35
CA ASN A 364 -2.83 13.24 7.37
C ASN A 364 -3.68 14.29 6.62
N THR A 365 -3.77 15.49 7.18
CA THR A 365 -4.64 16.57 6.67
C THR A 365 -4.31 16.94 5.21
N ALA A 366 -3.02 17.02 4.87
CA ALA A 366 -2.59 17.38 3.52
C ALA A 366 -3.02 16.34 2.47
N LEU A 367 -2.75 15.06 2.72
CA LEU A 367 -3.16 13.97 1.84
C LEU A 367 -4.69 13.86 1.74
N ASN A 368 -5.38 13.93 2.87
CA ASN A 368 -6.84 13.84 2.90
C ASN A 368 -7.51 15.02 2.17
N GLN A 369 -6.90 16.21 2.19
CA GLN A 369 -7.40 17.34 1.40
C GLN A 369 -7.27 17.08 -0.11
N LEU A 370 -6.16 16.50 -0.56
CA LEU A 370 -5.98 16.13 -1.98
C LEU A 370 -7.02 15.09 -2.42
N ILE A 371 -7.26 14.08 -1.58
CA ILE A 371 -8.28 13.05 -1.82
C ILE A 371 -9.67 13.67 -1.84
N SER A 372 -10.00 14.52 -0.86
CA SER A 372 -11.28 15.22 -0.80
C SER A 372 -11.52 16.04 -2.07
N ASN A 373 -10.51 16.77 -2.55
CA ASN A 373 -10.62 17.52 -3.80
C ASN A 373 -10.86 16.59 -5.00
N ALA A 374 -10.16 15.46 -5.08
CA ALA A 374 -10.35 14.47 -6.14
C ALA A 374 -11.76 13.86 -6.11
N VAL A 375 -12.27 13.52 -4.92
CA VAL A 375 -13.63 13.02 -4.70
C VAL A 375 -14.66 14.08 -5.09
N GLN A 376 -14.52 15.33 -4.64
CA GLN A 376 -15.47 16.39 -5.01
C GLN A 376 -15.50 16.64 -6.51
N ASN A 377 -14.36 16.56 -7.20
CA ASN A 377 -14.30 16.66 -8.65
C ASN A 377 -15.06 15.51 -9.34
N LEU A 378 -14.95 14.27 -8.84
CA LEU A 378 -15.74 13.14 -9.32
C LEU A 378 -17.24 13.37 -9.07
N LEU A 379 -17.61 13.77 -7.86
CA LEU A 379 -19.02 13.96 -7.44
C LEU A 379 -19.76 15.04 -8.25
N ARG A 380 -19.05 16.03 -8.82
CA ARG A 380 -19.65 17.02 -9.74
C ARG A 380 -20.27 16.36 -10.97
N ASN A 381 -19.79 15.19 -11.38
CA ASN A 381 -20.35 14.46 -12.51
C ASN A 381 -21.59 13.64 -12.13
N PHE A 382 -21.95 13.59 -10.85
CA PHE A 382 -23.08 12.82 -10.32
C PHE A 382 -24.21 13.69 -9.79
N THR A 383 -24.26 14.97 -10.18
CA THR A 383 -25.46 15.79 -9.99
C THR A 383 -26.55 15.38 -10.96
N ILE A 384 -27.75 15.16 -10.45
CA ILE A 384 -28.94 15.04 -11.30
C ILE A 384 -29.20 16.44 -11.87
N SER A 385 -29.09 16.60 -13.19
CA SER A 385 -29.68 17.77 -13.83
C SER A 385 -31.19 17.67 -13.64
N GLN A 386 -31.76 18.55 -12.82
CA GLN A 386 -33.20 18.75 -12.82
C GLN A 386 -33.56 19.21 -14.24
N LYS A 387 -34.29 18.36 -14.97
CA LYS A 387 -34.97 18.74 -16.20
C LYS A 387 -36.33 19.30 -15.86
#